data_AF-A0A8E0IDE0-F1
#
_entry.id   AF-A0A8E0IDE0-F1
#
_cell.length_a   1.000
_cell.length_b   1.000
_cell.length_c   1.000
_cell.angle_alpha   90.00
_cell.angle_beta   90.00
_cell.angle_gamma   90.00
#
_symmetry.space_group_name_H-M   'P 1'
#
loop_
_entity.id
_entity.type
_entity.pdbx_description
1 polymer ?
#
loop_
_entity_poly.entity_id
_entity_poly.type
_entity_poly.pdbx_seq_one_letter_code
_entity_poly.pdbx_strand_id
1 'polypeptide(L)'
;MQDFFTNDLLIHANQNAVMAILANPRKLIEWDPEIQSISEDKHGHRFIILRTNSALNPREQMTISVKKNTVIYHSTGERVAYDVIFSLITEENGTAVTEQVLLDSA
;
A
#
# COMPACT_ATOMS: atom_id res chain seq x y z
N MET A 1 -7.80 5.83 -13.79
CA MET A 1 -6.85 4.76 -13.38
C MET A 1 -6.28 4.02 -14.58
N GLN A 2 -4.95 4.09 -14.74
CA GLN A 2 -4.15 3.40 -15.76
C GLN A 2 -2.98 2.68 -15.09
N ASP A 3 -2.63 1.49 -15.58
CA ASP A 3 -1.48 0.72 -15.12
C ASP A 3 -0.17 1.51 -15.26
N PHE A 4 0.63 1.54 -14.19
CA PHE A 4 1.93 2.20 -14.19
C PHE A 4 3.08 1.20 -14.07
N PHE A 5 3.06 0.33 -13.05
CA PHE A 5 3.98 -0.81 -12.99
C PHE A 5 3.38 -1.98 -12.20
N THR A 6 4.05 -3.12 -12.34
CA THR A 6 3.79 -4.35 -11.59
C THR A 6 5.09 -4.91 -11.05
N ASN A 7 5.06 -5.45 -9.84
CA ASN A 7 6.17 -6.12 -9.20
C ASN A 7 5.68 -7.44 -8.58
N ASP A 8 6.43 -8.52 -8.79
CA ASP A 8 6.11 -9.85 -8.27
C ASP A 8 7.18 -10.29 -7.28
N LEU A 9 6.75 -10.76 -6.12
CA LEU A 9 7.65 -11.20 -5.05
C LEU A 9 7.13 -12.46 -4.35
N LEU A 10 8.06 -13.28 -3.86
CA LEU A 10 7.75 -14.41 -2.99
C LEU A 10 8.14 -14.08 -1.56
N ILE A 11 7.17 -14.10 -0.65
CA ILE A 11 7.40 -13.90 0.78
C ILE A 11 7.36 -15.25 1.48
N HIS A 12 8.43 -15.61 2.21
CA HIS A 12 8.52 -16.82 3.03
C HIS A 12 7.71 -16.69 4.33
N ALA A 13 6.41 -16.46 4.20
CA ALA A 13 5.44 -16.40 5.29
C ALA A 13 4.07 -16.88 4.78
N ASN A 14 3.18 -17.26 5.69
CA ASN A 14 1.82 -17.63 5.31
C ASN A 14 0.99 -16.39 4.91
N GLN A 15 0.00 -16.60 4.04
CA GLN A 15 -0.81 -15.53 3.45
C GLN A 15 -1.49 -14.65 4.51
N ASN A 16 -2.01 -15.24 5.59
CA ASN A 16 -2.69 -14.49 6.65
C ASN A 16 -1.76 -13.51 7.36
N ALA A 17 -0.51 -13.91 7.60
CA ALA A 17 0.49 -13.03 8.21
C ALA A 17 0.84 -11.85 7.29
N VAL A 18 1.02 -12.12 5.99
CA VAL A 18 1.27 -11.05 4.99
C VAL A 18 0.08 -10.11 4.88
N MET A 19 -1.15 -10.65 4.79
CA MET A 19 -2.38 -9.86 4.79
C MET A 19 -2.49 -8.97 6.02
N ALA A 20 -2.18 -9.49 7.22
CA ALA A 20 -2.26 -8.72 8.46
C ALA A 20 -1.25 -7.56 8.51
N ILE A 21 -0.05 -7.72 7.94
CA ILE A 21 0.93 -6.65 7.82
C ILE A 21 0.45 -5.60 6.82
N LEU A 22 0.04 -6.02 5.62
CA LEU A 22 -0.43 -5.11 4.57
C LEU A 22 -1.72 -4.37 4.97
N ALA A 23 -2.63 -5.01 5.70
CA ALA A 23 -3.84 -4.39 6.19
C ALA A 23 -3.60 -3.35 7.32
N ASN A 24 -2.38 -3.28 7.86
CA ASN A 24 -2.01 -2.35 8.91
C ASN A 24 -1.07 -1.26 8.37
N PRO A 25 -1.59 -0.07 8.03
CA PRO A 25 -0.77 1.00 7.44
C PRO A 25 0.33 1.50 8.36
N ARG A 26 0.18 1.37 9.69
CA ARG A 26 1.26 1.74 10.63
C ARG A 26 2.52 0.90 10.44
N LYS A 27 2.42 -0.25 9.75
CA LYS A 27 3.55 -1.11 9.41
C LYS A 27 4.30 -0.67 8.16
N LEU A 28 3.76 0.25 7.35
CA LEU A 28 4.43 0.71 6.13
C LEU A 28 5.78 1.36 6.44
N ILE A 29 5.87 2.12 7.53
CA ILE A 29 7.13 2.78 7.95
C ILE A 29 8.25 1.77 8.28
N GLU A 30 7.94 0.50 8.50
CA GLU A 30 8.94 -0.53 8.79
C GLU A 30 9.70 -0.96 7.54
N TRP A 31 9.18 -0.69 6.33
CA TRP A 31 9.77 -1.17 5.08
C TRP A 31 9.77 -0.16 3.92
N ASP A 32 8.93 0.87 3.94
CA ASP A 32 8.98 2.00 3.00
C ASP A 32 9.83 3.14 3.62
N PRO A 33 11.12 3.27 3.24
CA PRO A 33 12.02 4.24 3.86
C PRO A 33 11.69 5.69 3.49
N GLU A 34 10.82 5.93 2.51
CA GLU A 34 10.42 7.28 2.14
C GLU A 34 9.31 7.83 3.05
N ILE A 35 8.62 6.97 3.80
CA ILE A 35 7.61 7.39 4.78
C ILE A 35 8.28 7.88 6.06
N GLN A 36 8.05 9.15 6.41
CA GLN A 36 8.54 9.76 7.63
C GLN A 36 7.59 9.56 8.81
N SER A 37 6.29 9.63 8.55
CA SER A 37 5.28 9.42 9.59
C SER A 37 3.93 9.03 9.01
N ILE A 38 3.14 8.34 9.82
CA ILE A 38 1.77 7.96 9.52
C ILE A 38 0.92 8.34 10.73
N SER A 39 -0.14 9.10 10.49
CA SER A 39 -1.10 9.46 11.53
C SER A 39 -2.52 9.17 11.07
N GLU A 40 -3.37 8.69 11.95
CA GLU A 40 -4.79 8.49 11.66
C GLU A 40 -5.55 9.81 11.72
N ASP A 41 -6.56 9.94 10.86
CA ASP A 41 -7.56 10.97 11.02
C ASP A 41 -8.42 10.72 12.26
N LYS A 42 -9.21 11.72 12.66
CA LYS A 42 -10.05 11.64 13.87
C LYS A 42 -11.10 10.51 13.82
N HIS A 43 -11.34 9.93 12.64
CA HIS A 43 -12.36 8.91 12.42
C HIS A 43 -11.77 7.50 12.26
N GLY A 44 -10.43 7.35 12.24
CA GLY A 44 -9.73 6.06 12.19
C GLY A 44 -9.84 5.32 10.86
N HIS A 45 -10.35 5.97 9.81
CA HIS A 45 -10.56 5.36 8.49
C HIS A 45 -9.65 5.95 7.41
N ARG A 46 -9.00 7.07 7.69
CA ARG A 46 -8.03 7.69 6.79
C ARG A 46 -6.70 7.85 7.50
N PHE A 47 -5.63 7.67 6.75
CA PHE A 47 -4.27 7.80 7.21
C PHE A 47 -3.65 8.98 6.47
N ILE A 48 -3.04 9.90 7.22
CA ILE A 48 -2.19 10.94 6.67
C ILE A 48 -0.78 10.38 6.66
N ILE A 49 -0.19 10.29 5.47
CA ILE A 49 1.20 9.88 5.28
C ILE A 49 2.00 11.14 4.97
N LEU A 50 3.11 11.31 5.68
CA LEU A 50 4.14 12.28 5.34
C LEU A 50 5.36 11.52 4.81
N ARG A 51 5.79 11.90 3.61
CA ARG A 51 6.96 11.33 2.94
C ARG A 51 8.10 12.34 2.93
N THR A 52 9.28 11.88 2.54
CA THR A 52 10.42 12.77 2.26
C THR A 52 10.06 13.82 1.20
N ASN A 53 10.66 15.01 1.26
CA ASN A 53 10.33 16.14 0.38
C ASN A 53 10.59 15.88 -1.12
N SER A 54 11.31 14.80 -1.46
CA SER A 54 11.53 14.37 -2.85
C SER A 54 10.41 13.48 -3.41
N ALA A 55 9.49 12.99 -2.57
CA ALA A 55 8.37 12.16 -3.00
C ALA A 55 7.40 12.95 -3.89
N LEU A 56 6.74 12.24 -4.83
CA LEU A 56 5.73 12.83 -5.72
C LEU A 56 4.60 13.50 -4.92
N ASN A 57 4.12 12.82 -3.89
CA ASN A 57 3.23 13.39 -2.88
C ASN A 57 3.99 13.46 -1.53
N PRO A 58 4.57 14.61 -1.16
CA PRO A 58 5.19 14.77 0.16
C PRO A 58 4.20 14.59 1.32
N ARG A 59 2.92 14.85 1.05
CA ARG A 59 1.80 14.60 1.96
C ARG A 59 0.65 13.99 1.17
N GLU A 60 0.08 12.92 1.71
CA GLU A 60 -1.05 12.22 1.10
C GLU A 60 -2.05 11.70 2.15
N GLN A 61 -3.29 11.52 1.70
CA GLN A 61 -4.33 10.82 2.43
C GLN A 61 -4.52 9.45 1.81
N MET A 62 -4.50 8.43 2.65
CA MET A 62 -4.66 7.05 2.24
C MET A 62 -5.84 6.39 2.96
N THR A 63 -6.62 5.61 2.22
CA THR A 63 -7.55 4.62 2.79
C THR A 63 -7.16 3.22 2.35
N ILE A 64 -7.65 2.21 3.07
CA ILE A 64 -7.35 0.82 2.78
C ILE A 64 -8.63 0.03 2.57
N SER A 65 -8.69 -0.70 1.46
CA SER A 65 -9.71 -1.70 1.20
C SER A 65 -9.10 -3.09 1.34
N VAL A 66 -9.64 -3.91 2.25
CA VAL A 66 -9.22 -5.31 2.42
C VAL A 66 -10.30 -6.25 1.88
N LYS A 67 -9.89 -7.17 1.01
CA LYS A 67 -10.69 -8.30 0.54
C LYS A 67 -9.98 -9.60 0.93
N LYS A 68 -10.55 -10.76 0.57
CA LYS A 68 -10.07 -12.08 1.00
C LYS A 68 -8.56 -12.30 0.75
N ASN A 69 -8.06 -11.88 -0.40
CA ASN A 69 -6.67 -12.10 -0.84
C ASN A 69 -6.07 -10.83 -1.49
N THR A 70 -6.66 -9.68 -1.22
CA THR A 70 -6.24 -8.42 -1.82
C THR A 70 -6.28 -7.32 -0.78
N VAL A 71 -5.21 -6.51 -0.75
CA VAL A 71 -5.17 -5.25 -0.01
C VAL A 71 -4.97 -4.14 -1.02
N ILE A 72 -5.81 -3.11 -0.96
CA ILE A 72 -5.73 -1.95 -1.85
C ILE A 72 -5.51 -0.71 -1.02
N TYR A 73 -4.45 0.02 -1.31
CA TYR A 73 -4.20 1.34 -0.78
C TYR A 73 -4.69 2.37 -1.79
N HIS A 74 -5.64 3.20 -1.39
CA HIS A 74 -6.12 4.31 -2.20
C HIS A 74 -5.45 5.58 -1.70
N SER A 75 -4.45 6.08 -2.42
CA SER A 75 -3.71 7.28 -2.05
C SER A 75 -4.15 8.47 -2.88
N THR A 76 -4.37 9.60 -2.20
CA THR A 76 -4.67 10.89 -2.80
C THR A 76 -3.74 11.94 -2.21
N GLY A 77 -2.96 12.60 -3.05
CA GLY A 77 -2.06 13.68 -2.65
C GLY A 77 -2.22 14.92 -3.51
N GLU A 78 -1.29 15.85 -3.35
CA GLU A 78 -1.33 17.15 -4.02
C GLU A 78 -1.07 17.05 -5.54
N ARG A 79 -0.34 16.02 -5.98
CA ARG A 79 0.10 15.91 -7.38
C ARG A 79 -0.55 14.77 -8.14
N VAL A 80 -0.65 13.60 -7.50
CA VAL A 80 -1.15 12.39 -8.15
C VAL A 80 -2.03 11.59 -7.19
N ALA A 81 -3.14 11.08 -7.71
CA ALA A 81 -3.91 10.04 -7.04
C ALA A 81 -3.52 8.69 -7.64
N TYR A 82 -3.41 7.67 -6.79
CA TYR A 82 -2.99 6.35 -7.22
C TYR A 82 -3.51 5.25 -6.30
N ASP A 83 -3.66 4.06 -6.86
CA ASP A 83 -3.94 2.84 -6.12
C ASP A 83 -2.70 1.94 -6.11
N VAL A 84 -2.40 1.35 -4.96
CA VAL A 84 -1.45 0.22 -4.84
C VAL A 84 -2.24 -1.02 -4.47
N ILE A 85 -2.22 -2.02 -5.34
CA ILE A 85 -2.98 -3.26 -5.20
C ILE A 85 -2.02 -4.39 -4.93
N PHE A 86 -2.14 -5.02 -3.76
CA PHE A 86 -1.44 -6.26 -3.43
C PHE A 86 -2.39 -7.43 -3.60
N SER A 87 -2.09 -8.34 -4.53
CA SER A 87 -2.81 -9.60 -4.72
C SER A 87 -1.96 -10.76 -4.22
N LEU A 88 -2.52 -11.60 -3.36
CA LEU A 88 -1.78 -12.65 -2.67
C LEU A 88 -2.29 -14.05 -3.06
N ILE A 89 -1.37 -14.96 -3.30
CA ILE A 89 -1.64 -16.37 -3.59
C ILE A 89 -0.76 -17.22 -2.66
N THR A 90 -1.36 -18.22 -2.01
CA THR A 90 -0.62 -19.19 -1.20
C THR A 90 0.13 -20.16 -2.12
N GLU A 91 1.42 -20.34 -1.84
CA GLU A 91 2.31 -21.25 -2.56
C GLU A 91 2.95 -22.24 -1.57
N GLU A 92 3.54 -23.34 -2.05
CA GLU A 92 4.17 -24.35 -1.19
C GLU A 92 5.25 -23.76 -0.27
N ASN A 93 6.01 -22.78 -0.77
CA ASN A 93 7.14 -22.17 -0.06
C ASN A 93 6.80 -20.81 0.57
N GLY A 94 5.54 -20.38 0.59
CA GLY A 94 5.16 -19.10 1.20
C GLY A 94 3.96 -18.46 0.52
N THR A 95 4.04 -17.16 0.27
CA THR A 95 2.98 -16.39 -0.36
C THR A 95 3.57 -15.61 -1.53
N ALA A 96 3.08 -15.88 -2.73
CA ALA A 96 3.32 -15.03 -3.89
C ALA A 96 2.49 -13.76 -3.75
N VAL A 97 3.12 -12.60 -3.91
CA VAL A 97 2.48 -11.29 -3.87
C VAL A 97 2.78 -10.56 -5.17
N THR A 98 1.72 -10.15 -5.84
CA THR A 98 1.78 -9.23 -6.97
C THR A 98 1.36 -7.85 -6.48
N GLU A 99 2.27 -6.89 -6.54
CA GLU A 99 2.02 -5.47 -6.34
C GLU A 99 1.75 -4.81 -7.68
N GLN A 100 0.65 -4.09 -7.81
CA GLN A 100 0.32 -3.30 -8.98
C GLN A 100 0.05 -1.85 -8.58
N VAL A 101 0.67 -0.91 -9.27
CA VAL A 101 0.42 0.53 -9.08
C VAL A 101 -0.36 1.07 -10.27
N LEU A 102 -1.50 1.68 -9.97
CA LEU A 102 -2.36 2.36 -10.93
C LEU A 102 -2.33 3.85 -10.64
N LEU A 103 -2.09 4.68 -11.66
CA LEU A 103 -2.18 6.13 -11.53
C LEU A 103 -3.52 6.61 -12.04
N ASP A 104 -4.10 7.62 -11.40
CA ASP A 104 -5.25 8.30 -11.98
C ASP A 104 -4.79 9.22 -13.11
N SER A 105 -5.16 8.86 -14.34
CA SER A 105 -4.89 9.66 -15.53
C SER A 105 -5.76 10.93 -15.45
N ALA A 106 -5.12 12.08 -15.29
CA ALA A 106 -5.77 13.39 -15.37
C ALA A 106 -6.36 13.67 -16.77
#